data_AF-A0A1Q6CFC5-F1
#
_entry.id   AF-A0A1Q6CFC5-F1
#
_cell.length_a   1.000
_cell.length_b   1.000
_cell.length_c   1.000
_cell.angle_alpha   90.00
_cell.angle_beta   90.00
_cell.angle_gamma   90.00
#
_symmetry.space_group_name_H-M   'P 1'
#
loop_
_entity.id
_entity.type
_entity.pdbx_description
1 polymer ?
#
loop_
_entity_poly.entity_id
_entity_poly.type
_entity_poly.pdbx_seq_one_letter_code
_entity_poly.pdbx_strand_id
1 'polypeptide(L)'
;MSHQQVNFEQPEEELDSTSSIFEIPGVLKLAVTLFSLAIITICICLTHQYIGAPKQYASPKDLGLSSIFLFSIVALFVVWIPWGKMGIRISKIGGIEFKEIVQEQASEHAEELSYLEDRIESLEAHIRNHDGITELTESFQEPQLREQLIKFLTKYNKWAFSPSRIKAWGSQQQGFSGLSSYEHPFIRSTLQKMVSEKLLETRISKKGNTLYRIAVS
;
A
#
# COMPACT_ATOMS: atom_id res chain seq x y z
N MET A 1 -19.95 -27.14 -11.16
CA MET A 1 -18.82 -26.87 -12.08
C MET A 1 -19.25 -25.81 -13.07
N SER A 2 -18.90 -24.55 -12.83
CA SER A 2 -18.81 -23.46 -13.82
C SER A 2 -18.81 -22.15 -13.03
N HIS A 3 -17.70 -21.42 -13.08
CA HIS A 3 -17.55 -19.97 -12.94
C HIS A 3 -16.09 -19.64 -12.57
N GLN A 4 -15.15 -20.06 -13.43
CA GLN A 4 -13.91 -19.31 -13.61
C GLN A 4 -13.92 -18.87 -15.07
N GLN A 5 -14.72 -17.85 -15.36
CA GLN A 5 -14.43 -17.01 -16.52
C GLN A 5 -13.07 -16.38 -16.24
N VAL A 6 -12.04 -16.94 -16.86
CA VAL A 6 -10.70 -16.38 -16.87
C VAL A 6 -10.82 -15.04 -17.57
N ASN A 7 -11.02 -13.98 -16.78
CA ASN A 7 -11.11 -12.63 -17.26
C ASN A 7 -9.68 -12.24 -17.65
N PHE A 8 -9.37 -12.34 -18.94
CA PHE A 8 -8.06 -12.02 -19.49
C PHE A 8 -7.88 -10.50 -19.58
N GLU A 9 -7.99 -9.81 -18.44
CA GLU A 9 -7.81 -8.35 -18.35
C GLU A 9 -6.34 -7.96 -18.48
N GLN A 10 -6.09 -6.71 -18.88
CA GLN A 10 -4.76 -6.10 -19.00
C GLN A 10 -3.91 -6.26 -17.71
N PRO A 11 -2.56 -6.11 -17.77
CA PRO A 11 -1.69 -6.19 -16.59
C PRO A 11 -2.25 -5.36 -15.43
N GLU A 12 -2.22 -5.93 -14.22
CA GLU A 12 -2.81 -5.32 -13.02
C GLU A 12 -2.24 -3.90 -12.86
N GLU A 13 -3.14 -2.92 -12.69
CA GLU A 13 -2.72 -1.57 -12.37
C GLU A 13 -1.99 -1.61 -11.03
N GLU A 14 -0.72 -1.20 -11.07
CA GLU A 14 0.09 -1.03 -9.87
C GLU A 14 -0.63 -0.04 -8.96
N LEU A 15 -0.49 -0.25 -7.66
CA LEU A 15 -0.91 0.75 -6.68
C LEU A 15 0.09 1.91 -6.83
N ASP A 16 -0.18 2.76 -7.82
CA ASP A 16 0.59 3.95 -8.08
C ASP A 16 0.69 4.71 -6.76
N SER A 17 1.88 5.25 -6.52
CA SER A 17 2.20 6.12 -5.41
C SER A 17 1.47 7.47 -5.52
N THR A 18 0.16 7.44 -5.72
CA THR A 18 -0.78 8.47 -5.29
C THR A 18 -0.83 8.57 -3.76
N SER A 19 0.33 8.54 -3.11
CA SER A 19 0.54 9.34 -1.90
C SER A 19 0.57 10.79 -2.36
N SER A 20 -0.60 11.38 -2.64
CA SER A 20 -0.70 12.83 -2.62
C SER A 20 -0.28 13.23 -1.21
N ILE A 21 0.93 13.76 -1.08
CA ILE A 21 1.40 14.38 0.16
C ILE A 21 0.27 15.30 0.59
N PHE A 22 -0.27 15.08 1.80
CA PHE A 22 -1.34 15.91 2.30
C PHE A 22 -0.77 17.32 2.50
N GLU A 23 -0.96 18.16 1.50
CA GLU A 23 -0.62 19.56 1.54
C GLU A 23 -1.92 20.34 1.65
N ILE A 24 -2.07 21.06 2.76
CA ILE A 24 -3.13 22.05 2.89
C ILE A 24 -2.91 23.08 1.77
N PRO A 25 -3.88 23.29 0.86
CA PRO A 25 -3.71 24.21 -0.25
C PRO A 25 -3.39 25.61 0.28
N GLY A 26 -2.43 26.30 -0.36
CA GLY A 26 -1.96 27.61 0.11
C GLY A 26 -3.06 28.64 0.29
N VAL A 27 -4.12 28.56 -0.53
CA VAL A 27 -5.32 29.41 -0.41
C VAL A 27 -6.07 29.16 0.90
N LEU A 28 -6.18 27.91 1.34
CA LEU A 28 -6.81 27.58 2.62
C LEU A 28 -5.96 28.08 3.79
N LYS A 29 -4.62 27.98 3.67
CA LYS A 29 -3.71 28.56 4.68
C LYS A 29 -3.93 30.07 4.81
N LEU A 30 -3.96 30.79 3.68
CA LEU A 30 -4.21 32.23 3.65
C LEU A 30 -5.58 32.59 4.25
N ALA A 31 -6.65 31.88 3.85
CA ALA A 31 -7.99 32.12 4.35
C ALA A 31 -8.09 31.93 5.88
N VAL A 32 -7.54 30.85 6.42
CA VAL A 32 -7.56 30.59 7.87
C VAL A 32 -6.69 31.61 8.61
N THR A 33 -5.51 31.98 8.08
CA THR A 33 -4.68 33.02 8.71
C THR A 33 -5.36 34.38 8.77
N LEU A 34 -6.04 34.81 7.69
CA LEU A 34 -6.77 36.08 7.66
C LEU A 34 -7.95 36.06 8.64
N PHE A 35 -8.68 34.95 8.70
CA PHE A 35 -9.81 34.78 9.61
C PHE A 35 -9.38 34.78 11.07
N SER A 36 -8.34 34.01 11.43
CA SER A 36 -7.77 33.99 12.77
C SER A 36 -7.19 35.35 13.19
N LEU A 37 -6.56 36.07 12.27
CA LEU A 37 -6.03 37.42 12.54
C LEU A 37 -7.16 38.42 12.82
N ALA A 38 -8.23 38.39 12.02
CA ALA A 38 -9.40 39.24 12.25
C ALA A 38 -10.05 38.99 13.62
N ILE A 39 -10.19 37.72 14.02
CA ILE A 39 -10.71 37.36 15.35
C ILE A 39 -9.79 37.87 16.46
N ILE A 40 -8.47 37.70 16.32
CA ILE A 40 -7.49 38.21 17.28
C ILE A 40 -7.59 39.75 17.42
N THR A 41 -7.68 40.47 16.31
CA THR A 41 -7.84 41.93 16.32
C THR A 41 -9.14 42.36 17.01
N ILE A 42 -10.26 41.67 16.75
CA ILE A 42 -11.55 41.92 17.41
C ILE A 42 -11.44 41.68 18.92
N CYS A 43 -10.79 40.60 19.35
CA CYS A 43 -10.57 40.30 20.77
C CYS A 43 -9.76 41.41 21.47
N ILE A 44 -8.72 41.92 20.80
CA ILE A 44 -7.89 43.01 21.34
C ILE A 44 -8.70 44.32 21.41
N CYS A 45 -9.47 44.66 20.37
CA CYS A 45 -10.32 45.85 20.36
C CYS A 45 -11.38 45.83 21.47
N LEU A 46 -12.07 44.70 21.66
CA LEU A 46 -13.07 44.55 22.73
C LEU A 46 -12.43 44.65 24.11
N THR A 47 -11.24 44.09 24.29
CA THR A 47 -10.48 44.21 25.54
C THR A 47 -10.04 45.65 25.80
N HIS A 48 -9.58 46.36 24.77
CA HIS A 48 -9.19 47.77 24.87
C HIS A 48 -10.38 48.69 25.17
N GLN A 49 -11.54 48.44 24.54
CA GLN A 49 -12.78 49.18 24.82
C GLN A 49 -13.27 48.93 26.26
N TYR A 50 -13.17 47.69 26.75
CA TYR A 50 -13.48 47.37 28.15
C TYR A 50 -12.57 48.11 29.14
N ILE A 51 -11.27 48.24 28.86
CA ILE A 51 -10.33 49.00 29.70
C ILE A 51 -10.68 50.51 29.73
N GLY A 52 -11.11 51.07 28.60
CA GLY A 52 -11.48 52.49 28.49
C GLY A 52 -12.84 52.84 29.13
N ALA A 53 -13.78 51.89 29.21
CA ALA A 53 -15.11 52.09 29.77
C ALA A 53 -15.65 50.82 30.46
N PRO A 54 -15.11 50.44 31.63
CA PRO A 54 -15.40 49.17 32.29
C PRO A 54 -16.85 49.01 32.77
N LYS A 55 -17.63 50.10 32.82
CA LYS A 55 -19.04 50.09 33.25
C LYS A 55 -20.04 49.89 32.10
N GLN A 56 -19.60 49.95 30.84
CA GLN A 56 -20.48 49.83 29.67
C GLN A 56 -20.29 48.53 28.89
N TYR A 57 -19.17 47.84 29.07
CA TYR A 57 -18.82 46.63 28.31
C TYR A 57 -18.70 45.40 29.22
N ALA A 58 -19.09 44.23 28.71
CA ALA A 58 -19.00 42.98 29.44
C ALA A 58 -17.54 42.53 29.63
N SER A 59 -17.27 41.86 30.76
CA SER A 59 -15.93 41.37 31.10
C SER A 59 -15.41 40.39 30.03
N PRO A 60 -14.12 40.46 29.65
CA PRO A 60 -13.52 39.51 28.72
C PRO A 60 -13.64 38.04 29.14
N LYS A 61 -13.79 37.78 30.44
CA LYS A 61 -14.02 36.43 30.98
C LYS A 61 -15.44 35.92 30.75
N ASP A 62 -16.43 36.80 30.84
CA ASP A 62 -17.85 36.43 30.69
C ASP A 62 -18.22 36.17 29.22
N LEU A 63 -17.48 36.81 28.30
CA LEU A 63 -17.59 36.61 26.84
C LEU A 63 -16.81 35.39 26.32
N GLY A 64 -16.03 34.71 27.16
CA GLY A 64 -15.17 33.59 26.73
C GLY A 64 -14.06 34.00 25.75
N LEU A 65 -13.66 35.28 25.73
CA LEU A 65 -12.67 35.80 24.76
C LEU A 65 -11.32 35.08 24.86
N SER A 66 -10.96 34.59 26.06
CA SER A 66 -9.72 33.83 26.26
C SER A 66 -9.72 32.47 25.55
N SER A 67 -10.86 31.75 25.51
CA SER A 67 -10.94 30.46 24.80
C SER A 67 -10.95 30.66 23.29
N ILE A 68 -11.65 31.70 22.80
CA ILE A 68 -11.69 32.05 21.37
C ILE A 68 -10.30 32.48 20.89
N PHE A 69 -9.58 33.27 21.69
CA PHE A 69 -8.21 33.68 21.38
C PHE A 69 -7.24 32.48 21.34
N LEU A 70 -7.31 31.59 22.34
CA LEU A 70 -6.47 30.40 22.38
C LEU A 70 -6.78 29.47 21.21
N PHE A 71 -8.07 29.25 20.89
CA PHE A 71 -8.48 28.46 19.73
C PHE A 71 -7.95 29.05 18.41
N SER A 72 -7.99 30.37 18.26
CA SER A 72 -7.50 31.06 17.07
C SER A 72 -5.99 30.91 16.89
N ILE A 73 -5.22 30.96 17.99
CA ILE A 73 -3.78 30.73 17.97
C ILE A 73 -3.47 29.27 17.62
N VAL A 74 -4.16 28.31 18.25
CA VAL A 74 -3.95 26.88 17.97
C VAL A 74 -4.27 26.54 16.51
N ALA A 75 -5.37 27.07 15.97
CA ALA A 75 -5.73 26.90 14.56
C ALA A 75 -4.63 27.44 13.63
N LEU A 76 -4.02 28.57 13.98
CA LEU A 76 -2.92 29.17 13.21
C LEU A 76 -1.68 28.27 13.21
N PHE A 77 -1.31 27.72 14.36
CA PHE A 77 -0.23 26.74 14.47
C PHE A 77 -0.52 25.46 13.66
N VAL A 78 -1.71 24.89 13.79
CA VAL A 78 -2.13 23.67 13.08
C VAL A 78 -2.02 23.83 11.56
N VAL A 79 -2.35 25.00 11.02
CA VAL A 79 -2.31 25.26 9.56
C VAL A 79 -0.88 25.45 9.04
N TRP A 80 0.01 26.00 9.88
CA TRP A 80 1.41 26.26 9.53
C TRP A 80 2.34 25.09 9.77
N ILE A 81 1.87 24.07 10.49
CA ILE A 81 2.57 22.81 10.62
C ILE A 81 2.89 22.23 9.22
N PRO A 82 4.16 21.84 8.96
CA PRO A 82 4.55 21.21 7.71
C PRO A 82 4.09 19.74 7.70
N TRP A 83 2.79 19.52 7.51
CA TRP A 83 2.16 18.19 7.47
C TRP A 83 2.88 17.22 6.53
N GLY A 84 3.36 17.70 5.38
CA GLY A 84 4.14 16.89 4.44
C GLY A 84 5.51 16.41 4.94
N LYS A 85 6.12 17.09 5.93
CA LYS A 85 7.41 16.68 6.52
C LYS A 85 7.26 15.79 7.75
N MET A 86 6.07 15.75 8.35
CA MET A 86 5.86 15.03 9.61
C MET A 86 5.71 13.52 9.46
N GLY A 87 5.88 12.95 8.26
CA GLY A 87 5.78 11.51 8.04
C GLY A 87 4.39 10.93 8.27
N ILE A 88 3.40 11.76 8.66
CA ILE A 88 1.98 11.42 8.73
C ILE A 88 1.50 11.34 7.29
N ARG A 89 1.74 10.18 6.69
CA ARG A 89 1.12 9.75 5.44
C ARG A 89 -0.36 9.57 5.76
N ILE A 90 -1.14 10.66 5.71
CA ILE A 90 -2.59 10.55 5.52
C ILE A 90 -2.76 10.10 4.08
N SER A 91 -2.45 8.82 3.86
CA SER A 91 -2.72 8.16 2.62
C SER A 91 -4.21 8.33 2.38
N LYS A 92 -4.59 8.73 1.17
CA LYS A 92 -5.97 8.70 0.69
C LYS A 92 -6.59 7.28 0.66
N ILE A 93 -5.95 6.32 1.31
CA ILE A 93 -6.50 5.01 1.57
C ILE A 93 -7.56 5.23 2.65
N GLY A 94 -8.83 5.30 2.24
CA GLY A 94 -9.92 5.22 3.20
C GLY A 94 -9.69 3.97 4.05
N GLY A 95 -9.92 4.03 5.37
CA GLY A 95 -9.63 2.91 6.27
C GLY A 95 -10.28 1.56 5.85
N ILE A 96 -11.25 1.61 4.94
CA ILE A 96 -11.91 0.47 4.31
C ILE A 96 -11.01 -0.21 3.27
N GLU A 97 -10.35 0.55 2.38
CA GLU A 97 -9.44 0.00 1.36
C GLU A 97 -8.15 -0.54 1.99
N PHE A 98 -7.66 0.10 3.06
CA PHE A 98 -6.53 -0.44 3.82
C PHE A 98 -6.89 -1.79 4.45
N LYS A 99 -8.08 -1.89 5.03
CA LYS A 99 -8.58 -3.14 5.62
C LYS A 99 -8.70 -4.23 4.56
N GLU A 100 -9.19 -3.90 3.37
CA GLU A 100 -9.31 -4.84 2.26
C GLU A 100 -7.93 -5.34 1.79
N ILE A 101 -6.94 -4.45 1.60
CA ILE A 101 -5.58 -4.84 1.23
C ILE A 101 -4.93 -5.70 2.32
N VAL A 102 -5.07 -5.32 3.59
CA VAL A 102 -4.52 -6.11 4.72
C VAL A 102 -5.22 -7.45 4.83
N GLN A 103 -6.52 -7.51 4.60
CA GLN A 103 -7.27 -8.75 4.62
C GLN A 103 -6.88 -9.65 3.44
N GLU A 104 -6.64 -9.10 2.25
CA GLU A 104 -6.19 -9.86 1.08
C GLU A 104 -4.77 -10.37 1.29
N GLN A 105 -3.85 -9.57 1.83
CA GLN A 105 -2.51 -10.04 2.20
C GLN A 105 -2.57 -11.09 3.30
N ALA A 106 -3.43 -10.90 4.30
CA ALA A 106 -3.64 -11.89 5.35
C ALA A 106 -4.22 -13.19 4.80
N SER A 107 -5.12 -13.15 3.81
CA SER A 107 -5.60 -14.35 3.14
C SER A 107 -4.55 -14.97 2.23
N GLU A 108 -3.74 -14.15 1.53
CA GLU A 108 -2.63 -14.63 0.69
C GLU A 108 -1.57 -15.36 1.53
N HIS A 109 -1.33 -14.88 2.75
CA HIS A 109 -0.46 -15.51 3.75
C HIS A 109 -1.13 -16.67 4.50
N ALA A 110 -2.45 -16.64 4.69
CA ALA A 110 -3.18 -17.76 5.28
C ALA A 110 -3.27 -18.94 4.30
N GLU A 111 -3.42 -18.68 3.00
CA GLU A 111 -3.32 -19.68 1.94
C GLU A 111 -1.90 -20.24 1.86
N GLU A 112 -0.87 -19.40 2.06
CA GLU A 112 0.51 -19.87 2.18
C GLU A 112 0.73 -20.74 3.41
N LEU A 113 0.20 -20.35 4.58
CA LEU A 113 0.27 -21.16 5.80
C LEU A 113 -0.49 -22.47 5.64
N SER A 114 -1.69 -22.44 5.06
CA SER A 114 -2.48 -23.65 4.77
C SER A 114 -1.77 -24.54 3.74
N TYR A 115 -1.15 -23.96 2.71
CA TYR A 115 -0.37 -24.72 1.74
C TYR A 115 0.89 -25.30 2.39
N LEU A 116 1.58 -24.55 3.25
CA LEU A 116 2.73 -25.03 3.99
C LEU A 116 2.33 -26.09 5.00
N GLU A 117 1.15 -25.98 5.61
CA GLU A 117 0.59 -26.95 6.55
C GLU A 117 0.16 -28.22 5.82
N ASP A 118 -0.52 -28.13 4.66
CA ASP A 118 -0.81 -29.24 3.76
C ASP A 118 0.48 -29.84 3.19
N ARG A 119 1.51 -29.01 2.93
CA ARG A 119 2.83 -29.46 2.51
C ARG A 119 3.54 -30.15 3.66
N ILE A 120 3.39 -29.70 4.91
CA ILE A 120 3.93 -30.35 6.10
C ILE A 120 3.18 -31.65 6.37
N GLU A 121 1.86 -31.70 6.27
CA GLU A 121 1.06 -32.92 6.45
C GLU A 121 1.36 -33.91 5.33
N SER A 122 1.46 -33.44 4.09
CA SER A 122 1.90 -34.29 2.97
C SER A 122 3.36 -34.66 3.08
N LEU A 123 4.26 -33.80 3.56
CA LEU A 123 5.67 -34.12 3.88
C LEU A 123 5.74 -35.13 5.01
N GLU A 124 4.93 -35.02 6.07
CA GLU A 124 4.85 -35.97 7.17
C GLU A 124 4.29 -37.31 6.70
N ALA A 125 3.29 -37.30 5.82
CA ALA A 125 2.74 -38.50 5.17
C ALA A 125 3.71 -39.14 4.16
N HIS A 126 4.52 -38.33 3.46
CA HIS A 126 5.55 -38.78 2.50
C HIS A 126 6.84 -39.23 3.20
N ILE A 127 7.25 -38.58 4.29
CA ILE A 127 8.32 -39.02 5.20
C ILE A 127 7.94 -40.37 5.81
N ARG A 128 6.64 -40.61 6.04
CA ARG A 128 6.13 -41.92 6.47
C ARG A 128 6.20 -43.00 5.38
N ASN A 129 6.37 -42.65 4.10
CA ASN A 129 6.23 -43.57 2.96
C ASN A 129 7.41 -43.68 1.95
N HIS A 130 8.55 -42.98 2.12
CA HIS A 130 9.62 -42.81 1.07
C HIS A 130 9.09 -42.01 -0.15
N ASP A 131 9.75 -41.04 -0.80
CA ASP A 131 11.17 -40.65 -0.91
C ASP A 131 11.25 -39.21 -1.46
N GLY A 132 12.39 -38.52 -1.28
CA GLY A 132 12.71 -37.15 -1.72
C GLY A 132 12.70 -36.86 -3.24
N ILE A 133 11.87 -37.54 -4.03
CA ILE A 133 11.80 -37.43 -5.49
C ILE A 133 11.17 -36.10 -5.94
N THR A 134 10.14 -35.61 -5.25
CA THR A 134 9.48 -34.34 -5.61
C THR A 134 10.39 -33.14 -5.34
N GLU A 135 11.09 -33.12 -4.21
CA GLU A 135 12.04 -32.06 -3.85
C GLU A 135 13.29 -32.08 -4.74
N LEU A 136 13.77 -33.29 -5.11
CA LEU A 136 14.80 -33.44 -6.15
C LEU A 136 14.32 -32.91 -7.50
N THR A 137 13.10 -33.27 -7.93
CA THR A 137 12.55 -32.86 -9.23
C THR A 137 12.37 -31.34 -9.30
N GLU A 138 11.83 -30.72 -8.24
CA GLU A 138 11.73 -29.27 -8.12
C GLU A 138 13.11 -28.60 -8.11
N SER A 139 14.09 -29.16 -7.39
CA SER A 139 15.48 -28.68 -7.39
C SER A 139 16.16 -28.74 -8.77
N PHE A 140 15.88 -29.79 -9.56
CA PHE A 140 16.38 -29.89 -10.94
C PHE A 140 15.65 -28.95 -11.92
N GLN A 141 14.38 -28.64 -11.66
CA GLN A 141 13.55 -27.78 -12.50
C GLN A 141 13.65 -26.29 -12.15
N GLU A 142 14.03 -25.95 -10.91
CA GLU A 142 14.13 -24.57 -10.41
C GLU A 142 15.03 -23.69 -11.30
N PRO A 143 16.24 -24.12 -11.71
CA PRO A 143 17.11 -23.30 -12.57
C PRO A 143 16.47 -22.97 -13.92
N GLN A 144 15.74 -23.93 -14.50
CA GLN A 144 15.07 -23.76 -15.79
C GLN A 144 13.88 -22.80 -15.68
N LEU A 145 13.05 -22.97 -14.63
CA LEU A 145 11.94 -22.08 -14.34
C LEU A 145 12.45 -20.66 -14.10
N ARG A 146 13.49 -20.51 -13.28
CA ARG A 146 14.12 -19.22 -12.98
C ARG A 146 14.59 -18.51 -14.24
N GLU A 147 15.27 -19.22 -15.15
CA GLU A 147 15.70 -18.63 -16.42
C GLU A 147 14.51 -18.16 -17.28
N GLN A 148 13.44 -18.95 -17.33
CA GLN A 148 12.21 -18.57 -18.04
C GLN A 148 11.52 -17.35 -17.41
N LEU A 149 11.45 -17.28 -16.08
CA LEU A 149 10.89 -16.15 -15.35
C LEU A 149 11.70 -14.87 -15.58
N ILE A 150 13.03 -14.94 -15.54
CA ILE A 150 13.90 -13.79 -15.85
C ILE A 150 13.66 -13.32 -17.28
N LYS A 151 13.67 -14.22 -18.27
CA LYS A 151 13.42 -13.89 -19.68
C LYS A 151 12.04 -13.25 -19.86
N PHE A 152 11.02 -13.78 -19.19
CA PHE A 152 9.65 -13.28 -19.24
C PHE A 152 9.56 -11.86 -18.65
N LEU A 153 10.02 -11.69 -17.41
CA LEU A 153 9.96 -10.41 -16.69
C LEU A 153 10.87 -9.34 -17.30
N THR A 154 11.94 -9.74 -17.98
CA THR A 154 12.79 -8.82 -18.75
C THR A 154 12.09 -8.37 -20.04
N LYS A 155 11.47 -9.30 -20.79
CA LYS A 155 10.75 -8.98 -22.02
C LYS A 155 9.54 -8.07 -21.75
N TYR A 156 8.86 -8.29 -20.63
CA TYR A 156 7.67 -7.54 -20.22
C TYR A 156 7.94 -6.62 -19.03
N ASN A 157 9.13 -6.04 -18.95
CA ASN A 157 9.60 -5.21 -17.84
C ASN A 157 8.76 -3.94 -17.57
N LYS A 158 7.91 -3.54 -18.52
CA LYS A 158 6.98 -2.41 -18.37
C LYS A 158 5.86 -2.66 -17.37
N TRP A 159 5.61 -3.92 -17.03
CA TRP A 159 4.54 -4.34 -16.13
C TRP A 159 5.09 -5.18 -14.98
N ALA A 160 4.35 -5.24 -13.88
CA ALA A 160 4.59 -6.18 -12.78
C ALA A 160 3.50 -7.27 -12.82
N PHE A 161 3.86 -8.49 -12.46
CA PHE A 161 2.97 -9.65 -12.62
C PHE A 161 2.83 -10.45 -11.32
N SER A 162 1.63 -10.91 -11.01
CA SER A 162 1.39 -11.92 -9.98
C SER A 162 1.74 -13.33 -10.48
N PRO A 163 2.04 -14.30 -9.59
CA PRO A 163 2.37 -15.67 -10.00
C PRO A 163 1.23 -16.33 -10.81
N SER A 164 -0.02 -16.12 -10.40
CA SER A 164 -1.23 -16.52 -11.15
C SER A 164 -1.23 -15.98 -12.57
N ARG A 165 -0.85 -14.70 -12.73
CA ARG A 165 -0.83 -14.04 -14.03
C ARG A 165 0.31 -14.53 -14.91
N ILE A 166 1.48 -14.78 -14.34
CA ILE A 166 2.62 -15.39 -15.04
C ILE A 166 2.21 -16.76 -15.62
N LYS A 167 1.52 -17.58 -14.83
CA LYS A 167 1.03 -18.89 -15.31
C LYS A 167 -0.05 -18.75 -16.38
N ALA A 168 -1.10 -17.96 -16.13
CA ALA A 168 -2.27 -17.88 -17.00
C ALA A 168 -2.03 -17.08 -18.29
N TRP A 169 -1.45 -15.88 -18.18
CA TRP A 169 -1.20 -15.00 -19.32
C TRP A 169 0.18 -15.23 -19.94
N GLY A 170 1.19 -15.50 -19.11
CA GLY A 170 2.56 -15.72 -19.59
C GLY A 170 2.67 -16.98 -20.45
N SER A 171 1.95 -18.06 -20.11
CA SER A 171 1.94 -19.29 -20.92
C SER A 171 1.35 -19.13 -22.32
N GLN A 172 0.53 -18.09 -22.55
CA GLN A 172 -0.03 -17.79 -23.86
C GLN A 172 0.91 -16.97 -24.74
N GLN A 173 2.00 -16.43 -24.16
CA GLN A 173 2.96 -15.62 -24.90
C GLN A 173 3.92 -16.52 -25.70
N GLN A 174 4.22 -16.10 -26.93
CA GLN A 174 5.15 -16.83 -27.80
C GLN A 174 6.53 -16.97 -27.12
N GLY A 175 6.98 -18.21 -26.95
CA GLY A 175 8.25 -18.57 -26.30
C GLY A 175 8.14 -18.84 -24.79
N PHE A 176 6.94 -18.75 -24.20
CA PHE A 176 6.73 -18.92 -22.74
C PHE A 176 5.66 -19.96 -22.39
N SER A 177 5.24 -20.80 -23.35
CA SER A 177 4.26 -21.88 -23.11
C SER A 177 4.71 -22.88 -22.05
N GLY A 178 6.02 -23.00 -21.79
CA GLY A 178 6.55 -23.79 -20.68
C GLY A 178 6.11 -23.31 -19.29
N LEU A 179 5.64 -22.06 -19.14
CA LEU A 179 5.17 -21.56 -17.84
C LEU A 179 3.89 -22.27 -17.36
N SER A 180 3.09 -22.88 -18.24
CA SER A 180 1.88 -23.60 -17.82
C SER A 180 2.17 -24.94 -17.16
N SER A 181 3.34 -25.55 -17.42
CA SER A 181 3.70 -26.86 -16.85
C SER A 181 4.17 -26.78 -15.40
N TYR A 182 4.43 -25.58 -14.89
CA TYR A 182 4.83 -25.39 -13.50
C TYR A 182 3.62 -25.14 -12.61
N GLU A 183 3.66 -25.71 -11.41
CA GLU A 183 2.62 -25.47 -10.43
C GLU A 183 2.68 -24.05 -9.89
N HIS A 184 1.50 -23.50 -9.59
CA HIS A 184 1.38 -22.11 -9.13
C HIS A 184 2.23 -21.83 -7.87
N PRO A 185 2.24 -22.71 -6.84
CA PRO A 185 3.11 -22.53 -5.67
C PRO A 185 4.60 -22.55 -6.02
N PHE A 186 5.02 -23.36 -7.00
CA PHE A 186 6.42 -23.47 -7.41
C PHE A 186 6.91 -22.21 -8.14
N ILE A 187 6.05 -21.60 -8.96
CA ILE A 187 6.32 -20.28 -9.56
C ILE A 187 6.47 -19.22 -8.46
N ARG A 188 5.55 -19.21 -7.49
CA ARG A 188 5.55 -18.23 -6.39
C ARG A 188 6.80 -18.34 -5.51
N SER A 189 7.17 -19.55 -5.06
CA SER A 189 8.35 -19.76 -4.23
C SER A 189 9.65 -19.39 -4.96
N THR A 190 9.76 -19.72 -6.25
CA THR A 190 10.92 -19.34 -7.08
C THR A 190 11.03 -17.82 -7.21
N LEU A 191 9.91 -17.11 -7.43
CA LEU A 191 9.90 -15.64 -7.47
C LEU A 191 10.33 -15.00 -6.15
N GLN A 192 9.83 -15.51 -5.01
CA GLN A 192 10.23 -15.02 -3.68
C GLN A 192 11.73 -15.23 -3.42
N LYS A 193 12.29 -16.38 -3.82
CA LYS A 193 13.73 -16.64 -3.74
C LYS A 193 14.52 -15.65 -4.61
N MET A 194 14.04 -15.35 -5.82
CA MET A 194 14.68 -14.35 -6.68
C MET A 194 14.58 -12.93 -6.11
N VAL A 195 13.56 -12.60 -5.32
CA VAL A 195 13.46 -11.34 -4.59
C VAL A 195 14.50 -11.27 -3.46
N SER A 196 14.67 -12.34 -2.67
CA SER A 196 15.69 -12.37 -1.61
C SER A 196 17.12 -12.27 -2.17
N GLU A 197 17.33 -12.78 -3.38
CA GLU A 197 18.56 -12.64 -4.16
C GLU A 197 18.71 -11.28 -4.88
N LYS A 198 17.77 -10.34 -4.69
CA LYS A 198 17.75 -8.99 -5.29
C LYS A 198 17.69 -8.97 -6.83
N LEU A 199 17.21 -10.04 -7.45
CA LEU A 199 16.99 -10.08 -8.90
C LEU A 199 15.64 -9.50 -9.30
N LEU A 200 14.67 -9.55 -8.39
CA LEU A 200 13.33 -9.04 -8.59
C LEU A 200 12.98 -8.01 -7.52
N GLU A 201 12.09 -7.09 -7.89
CA GLU A 201 11.42 -6.21 -6.96
C GLU A 201 9.95 -6.61 -6.81
N THR A 202 9.40 -6.37 -5.63
CA THR A 202 7.97 -6.55 -5.37
C THR A 202 7.22 -5.21 -5.46
N ARG A 203 5.97 -5.29 -5.91
CA ARG A 203 4.97 -4.22 -5.88
C ARG A 203 3.66 -4.81 -5.37
N ILE A 204 2.75 -3.94 -4.95
CA ILE A 204 1.41 -4.33 -4.51
C ILE A 204 0.43 -3.86 -5.58
N SER A 205 -0.47 -4.74 -6.01
CA SER A 205 -1.55 -4.35 -6.93
C SER A 205 -2.66 -3.60 -6.19
N LYS A 206 -3.54 -2.90 -6.93
CA LYS A 206 -4.74 -2.28 -6.34
C LYS A 206 -5.62 -3.26 -5.57
N LYS A 207 -5.56 -4.56 -5.91
CA LYS A 207 -6.32 -5.62 -5.27
C LYS A 207 -5.58 -6.24 -4.07
N GLY A 208 -4.36 -5.79 -3.75
CA GLY A 208 -3.55 -6.33 -2.64
C GLY A 208 -2.59 -7.46 -3.01
N ASN A 209 -2.61 -7.93 -4.27
CA ASN A 209 -1.73 -9.01 -4.72
C ASN A 209 -0.26 -8.59 -4.76
N THR A 210 0.63 -9.52 -4.42
CA THR A 210 2.06 -9.34 -4.66
C THR A 210 2.39 -9.46 -6.15
N LEU A 211 2.96 -8.40 -6.72
CA LEU A 211 3.41 -8.31 -8.10
C LEU A 211 4.95 -8.32 -8.15
N TYR A 212 5.50 -8.98 -9.16
CA TYR A 212 6.94 -9.14 -9.36
C TYR A 212 7.40 -8.44 -10.64
N ARG A 213 8.53 -7.76 -10.58
CA ARG A 213 9.21 -7.13 -11.73
C ARG A 213 10.71 -7.34 -11.65
N ILE A 214 11.40 -7.32 -12.79
CA ILE A 214 12.87 -7.36 -12.82
C ILE A 214 13.45 -6.15 -12.08
N ALA A 215 14.41 -6.39 -11.18
CA ALA A 215 15.19 -5.31 -10.58
C ALA A 215 16.09 -4.73 -11.67
N VAL A 216 15.87 -3.46 -12.03
CA VAL A 216 16.72 -2.78 -13.01
C VAL A 216 18.00 -2.37 -12.28
N SER A 217 19.12 -3.02 -12.59
CA SER A 217 20.46 -2.57 -12.17
C SER A 217 20.91 -1.35 -12.96
#